data_AF-A0A522T1E0-F1
#
_entry.id   AF-A0A522T1E0-F1
#
_cell.length_a   1.000
_cell.length_b   1.000
_cell.length_c   1.000
_cell.angle_alpha   90.00
_cell.angle_beta   90.00
_cell.angle_gamma   90.00
#
_symmetry.space_group_name_H-M   'P 1'
#
loop_
_entity.id
_entity.type
_entity.pdbx_description
1 polymer ?
#
loop_
_entity_poly.entity_id
_entity_poly.type
_entity_poly.pdbx_seq_one_letter_code
_entity_poly.pdbx_strand_id
1 'polypeptide(L)'
;MDKAMPEPTSKPGLRKRVTRRELMRGSFVKSTDLSSIEIFGAAGLDFVVIDQEHGVFDKATLNVALLAARAAAIPAVVRVSHLAPEVILSALDNGAAGILAPSCRHRG
;
A
#
# COMPACT_ATOMS: atom_id res chain seq x y z
N MET A 1 -33.47 -5.66 17.87
CA MET A 1 -32.30 -6.53 18.12
C MET A 1 -31.06 -5.78 17.65
N ASP A 2 -30.40 -5.06 18.55
CA ASP A 2 -29.10 -4.43 18.28
C ASP A 2 -28.03 -5.51 18.28
N LYS A 3 -27.57 -5.90 17.10
CA LYS A 3 -26.28 -6.58 17.00
C LYS A 3 -25.24 -5.47 17.08
N ALA A 4 -24.69 -5.26 18.28
CA ALA A 4 -23.57 -4.36 18.48
C ALA A 4 -22.54 -4.54 17.36
N MET A 5 -22.22 -3.47 16.65
CA MET A 5 -21.12 -3.47 15.68
C MET A 5 -19.86 -3.95 16.42
N PRO A 6 -19.12 -4.92 15.89
CA PRO A 6 -17.87 -5.32 16.52
C PRO A 6 -16.97 -4.09 16.63
N GLU A 7 -16.47 -3.83 17.84
CA GLU A 7 -15.42 -2.84 18.10
C GLU A 7 -14.29 -3.02 17.08
N PRO A 8 -13.77 -1.95 16.46
CA PRO A 8 -12.67 -2.05 15.52
C PRO A 8 -11.42 -2.50 16.28
N THR A 9 -11.21 -3.82 16.34
CA THR A 9 -9.93 -4.37 16.77
C THR A 9 -8.92 -3.98 15.70
N SER A 10 -8.09 -2.99 16.01
CA SER A 10 -7.12 -2.48 15.05
C SER A 10 -6.20 -3.64 14.65
N LYS A 11 -6.22 -4.00 13.36
CA LYS A 11 -5.33 -5.03 12.82
C LYS A 11 -3.89 -4.65 13.18
N PRO A 12 -3.02 -5.60 13.58
CA PRO A 12 -1.61 -5.30 13.77
C PRO A 12 -1.01 -4.65 12.52
N GLY A 13 -0.10 -3.69 12.69
CA GLY A 13 0.52 -2.99 11.55
C GLY A 13 1.23 -3.96 10.58
N LEU A 14 1.26 -3.59 9.29
CA LEU A 14 1.73 -4.43 8.17
C LEU A 14 3.05 -5.15 8.47
N ARG A 15 4.08 -4.43 8.96
CA ARG A 15 5.40 -4.99 9.30
C ARG A 15 5.30 -6.19 10.26
N LYS A 16 4.49 -6.08 11.32
CA LYS A 16 4.36 -7.13 12.35
C LYS A 16 3.75 -8.39 11.74
N ARG A 17 2.78 -8.23 10.86
CA ARG A 17 2.11 -9.33 10.14
C ARG A 17 3.05 -10.01 9.14
N VAL A 18 3.83 -9.22 8.38
CA VAL A 18 4.89 -9.72 7.48
C VAL A 18 5.92 -10.54 8.26
N THR A 19 6.45 -10.02 9.37
CA THR A 19 7.46 -10.74 10.18
C THR A 19 6.92 -12.04 10.78
N ARG A 20 5.61 -12.09 11.09
CA ARG A 20 4.92 -13.29 11.56
C ARG A 20 4.58 -14.30 10.46
N ARG A 21 4.86 -13.97 9.19
CA ARG A 21 4.49 -14.78 8.02
C ARG A 21 2.98 -15.05 7.96
N GLU A 22 2.17 -14.09 8.40
CA GLU A 22 0.73 -14.18 8.27
C GLU A 22 0.35 -14.19 6.78
N LEU A 23 -0.60 -15.04 6.40
CA LEU A 23 -1.18 -14.99 5.06
C LEU A 23 -1.91 -13.65 4.89
N MET A 24 -1.49 -12.86 3.90
CA MET A 24 -2.07 -11.54 3.62
C MET A 24 -2.49 -11.45 2.17
N ARG A 25 -3.65 -10.82 1.94
CA ARG A 25 -4.21 -10.59 0.62
C ARG A 25 -4.00 -9.13 0.24
N GLY A 26 -3.26 -8.91 -0.84
CA GLY A 26 -3.07 -7.58 -1.42
C GLY A 26 -3.28 -7.58 -2.92
N SER A 27 -3.51 -6.38 -3.48
CA SER A 27 -3.70 -6.18 -4.92
C SER A 27 -2.84 -5.02 -5.42
N PHE A 28 -2.49 -5.08 -6.70
CA PHE A 28 -1.84 -3.96 -7.38
C PHE A 28 -2.88 -2.89 -7.77
N VAL A 29 -2.49 -1.64 -7.58
CA VAL A 29 -3.19 -0.46 -8.10
C VAL A 29 -2.34 0.09 -9.25
N LYS A 30 -2.91 0.05 -10.46
CA LYS A 30 -2.22 0.38 -11.72
C LYS A 30 -2.75 1.66 -12.38
N SER A 31 -3.88 2.17 -11.91
CA SER A 31 -4.55 3.38 -12.42
C SER A 31 -4.59 4.45 -11.33
N THR A 32 -4.61 5.72 -11.75
CA THR A 32 -4.78 6.87 -10.84
C THR A 32 -6.22 7.06 -10.37
N ASP A 33 -7.15 6.25 -10.86
CA ASP A 33 -8.50 6.14 -10.31
C ASP A 33 -8.46 5.58 -8.87
N LEU A 34 -8.95 6.41 -7.94
CA LEU A 34 -8.88 6.14 -6.50
C LEU A 34 -9.97 5.19 -6.02
N SER A 35 -11.03 4.98 -6.82
CA SER A 35 -12.15 4.12 -6.42
C SER A 35 -11.68 2.71 -6.11
N SER A 36 -10.68 2.22 -6.85
CA SER A 36 -10.04 0.93 -6.60
C SER A 36 -9.48 0.81 -5.17
N ILE A 37 -8.82 1.85 -4.66
CA ILE A 37 -8.23 1.86 -3.31
C ILE A 37 -9.33 1.84 -2.25
N GLU A 38 -10.38 2.64 -2.42
CA GLU A 38 -11.53 2.66 -1.52
C GLU A 38 -12.25 1.32 -1.49
N ILE A 39 -12.51 0.74 -2.67
CA ILE A 39 -13.13 -0.59 -2.82
C ILE A 39 -12.27 -1.66 -2.15
N PHE A 40 -10.96 -1.65 -2.34
CA PHE A 40 -10.06 -2.63 -1.71
C PHE A 40 -10.03 -2.50 -0.19
N GLY A 41 -10.03 -1.27 0.34
CA GLY A 41 -10.16 -1.02 1.78
C GLY A 41 -11.48 -1.57 2.34
N ALA A 42 -12.60 -1.23 1.69
CA ALA A 42 -13.93 -1.70 2.08
C ALA A 42 -14.10 -3.22 1.96
N ALA A 43 -13.48 -3.84 0.95
CA ALA A 43 -13.46 -5.29 0.74
C ALA A 43 -12.59 -6.04 1.77
N GLY A 44 -11.85 -5.32 2.61
CA GLY A 44 -11.07 -5.91 3.70
C GLY A 44 -9.73 -6.50 3.28
N LEU A 45 -9.16 -6.07 2.14
CA LEU A 45 -7.79 -6.42 1.78
C LEU A 45 -6.81 -5.98 2.89
N ASP A 46 -5.67 -6.65 2.95
CA ASP A 46 -4.66 -6.40 3.98
C ASP A 46 -3.71 -5.27 3.63
N PHE A 47 -3.49 -5.04 2.34
CA PHE A 47 -2.70 -3.94 1.79
C PHE A 47 -2.95 -3.77 0.30
N VAL A 48 -2.51 -2.63 -0.26
CA VAL A 48 -2.42 -2.40 -1.70
C VAL A 48 -0.98 -2.13 -2.12
N VAL A 49 -0.66 -2.40 -3.39
CA VAL A 49 0.63 -2.06 -4.00
C VAL A 49 0.41 -1.01 -5.07
N ILE A 50 0.83 0.23 -4.81
CA ILE A 50 0.82 1.30 -5.81
C ILE A 50 2.03 1.10 -6.71
N ASP A 51 1.79 0.97 -8.01
CA ASP A 51 2.83 0.61 -8.97
C ASP A 51 3.40 1.81 -9.72
N GLN A 52 4.62 2.26 -9.37
CA GLN A 52 5.35 3.27 -10.13
C GLN A 52 6.32 2.69 -11.17
N GLU A 53 6.54 1.36 -11.22
CA GLU A 53 7.46 0.74 -12.20
C GLU A 53 6.83 0.67 -13.59
N HIS A 54 5.54 0.34 -13.65
CA HIS A 54 4.79 0.27 -14.92
C HIS A 54 3.48 1.05 -14.90
N GLY A 55 3.11 1.64 -13.76
CA GLY A 55 1.92 2.48 -13.67
C GLY A 55 2.20 3.92 -14.07
N VAL A 56 1.13 4.70 -14.16
CA VAL A 56 1.15 6.11 -14.59
C VAL A 56 1.34 7.10 -13.42
N PHE A 57 1.92 6.63 -12.31
CA PHE A 57 2.03 7.39 -11.06
C PHE A 57 3.30 8.23 -10.98
N ASP A 58 3.15 9.55 -11.08
CA ASP A 58 4.15 10.53 -10.68
C ASP A 58 4.10 10.83 -9.17
N LYS A 59 4.84 11.84 -8.70
CA LYS A 59 4.87 12.23 -7.27
C LYS A 59 3.51 12.74 -6.77
N ALA A 60 2.80 13.53 -7.56
CA ALA A 60 1.54 14.14 -7.15
C ALA A 60 0.43 13.10 -7.07
N THR A 61 0.31 12.26 -8.10
CA THR A 61 -0.65 11.16 -8.14
C THR A 61 -0.34 10.08 -7.10
N LEU A 62 0.94 9.82 -6.80
CA LEU A 62 1.33 8.95 -5.68
C LEU A 62 0.84 9.52 -4.34
N ASN A 63 1.07 10.81 -4.08
CA ASN A 63 0.63 11.46 -2.84
C ASN A 63 -0.89 11.30 -2.64
N VAL A 64 -1.67 11.57 -3.68
CA VAL A 64 -3.14 11.45 -3.64
C VAL A 64 -3.58 10.00 -3.42
N ALA A 65 -2.92 9.04 -4.06
CA ALA A 65 -3.24 7.62 -3.87
C ALA A 65 -2.89 7.12 -2.46
N LEU A 66 -1.78 7.58 -1.88
CA LEU A 66 -1.42 7.29 -0.49
C LEU A 66 -2.39 7.93 0.50
N LEU A 67 -2.87 9.14 0.21
CA LEU A 67 -3.93 9.80 0.98
C LEU A 67 -5.24 8.99 0.93
N ALA A 68 -5.63 8.51 -0.25
CA ALA A 68 -6.81 7.65 -0.41
C ALA A 68 -6.68 6.34 0.38
N ALA A 69 -5.50 5.70 0.35
CA ALA A 69 -5.24 4.49 1.11
C ALA A 69 -5.34 4.74 2.63
N ARG A 70 -4.83 5.88 3.10
CA ARG A 70 -4.95 6.32 4.50
C ARG A 70 -6.42 6.54 4.89
N ALA A 71 -7.20 7.18 4.04
CA ALA A 71 -8.63 7.43 4.26
C ALA A 71 -9.43 6.11 4.29
N ALA A 72 -9.08 5.15 3.43
CA ALA A 72 -9.68 3.82 3.37
C ALA A 72 -9.14 2.84 4.43
N ALA A 73 -8.30 3.30 5.37
CA ALA A 73 -7.68 2.50 6.43
C ALA A 73 -6.95 1.24 5.92
N ILE A 74 -6.37 1.30 4.73
CA ILE A 74 -5.62 0.20 4.10
C ILE A 74 -4.14 0.58 3.94
N PRO A 75 -3.19 -0.24 4.43
CA PRO A 75 -1.77 0.01 4.21
C PRO A 75 -1.42 0.02 2.72
N ALA A 76 -0.67 1.02 2.27
CA ALA A 76 -0.17 1.09 0.89
C ALA A 76 1.34 0.86 0.83
N VAL A 77 1.74 -0.16 0.09
CA VAL A 77 3.14 -0.41 -0.30
C VAL A 77 3.37 0.25 -1.65
N VAL A 78 4.52 0.88 -1.85
CA VAL A 78 4.87 1.48 -3.15
C VAL A 78 5.89 0.59 -3.84
N ARG A 79 5.55 0.08 -5.02
CA ARG A 79 6.55 -0.46 -5.93
C ARG A 79 7.20 0.70 -6.66
N VAL A 80 8.42 1.04 -6.24
CA VAL A 80 9.16 2.18 -6.79
C VAL A 80 9.59 1.90 -8.23
N SER A 81 9.77 2.96 -9.03
CA SER A 81 10.14 2.85 -10.44
C SER A 81 11.54 2.26 -10.67
N HIS A 82 12.46 2.54 -9.75
CA HIS A 82 13.83 2.03 -9.75
C HIS A 82 14.42 2.20 -8.33
N LEU A 83 15.53 1.52 -8.06
CA LEU A 83 16.20 1.57 -6.75
C LEU A 83 17.17 2.76 -6.68
N ALA A 84 16.63 3.94 -6.36
CA ALA A 84 17.41 5.13 -6.02
C ALA A 84 16.96 5.71 -4.66
N PRO A 85 17.89 6.21 -3.82
CA PRO A 85 17.56 6.76 -2.51
C PRO A 85 16.46 7.81 -2.54
N GLU A 86 16.50 8.73 -3.49
CA GLU A 86 15.54 9.82 -3.64
C GLU A 86 14.13 9.35 -3.99
N VAL A 87 13.99 8.26 -4.76
CA VAL A 87 12.68 7.67 -5.09
C VAL A 87 12.10 6.96 -3.88
N ILE A 88 12.94 6.21 -3.16
CA ILE A 88 12.57 5.50 -1.93
C ILE A 88 12.15 6.50 -0.85
N LEU A 89 12.98 7.51 -0.59
CA LEU A 89 12.70 8.56 0.40
C LEU A 89 11.43 9.31 0.04
N SER A 90 11.26 9.69 -1.24
CA SER A 90 10.03 10.35 -1.69
C SER A 90 8.79 9.51 -1.39
N ALA A 91 8.81 8.19 -1.64
CA ALA A 91 7.66 7.34 -1.32
C ALA A 91 7.40 7.23 0.20
N LEU A 92 8.45 7.11 1.01
CA LEU A 92 8.35 7.03 2.47
C LEU A 92 7.86 8.35 3.09
N ASP A 93 8.36 9.50 2.64
CA ASP A 93 7.94 10.83 3.10
C ASP A 93 6.46 11.11 2.77
N ASN A 94 5.95 10.53 1.68
CA ASN A 94 4.53 10.59 1.34
C ASN A 94 3.66 9.58 2.14
N GLY A 95 4.26 8.80 3.04
CA GLY A 95 3.53 7.92 3.96
C GLY A 95 3.33 6.49 3.48
N ALA A 96 4.15 6.00 2.55
CA ALA A 96 4.14 4.59 2.18
C ALA A 96 4.37 3.68 3.41
N ALA A 97 3.55 2.65 3.57
CA ALA A 97 3.68 1.65 4.64
C ALA A 97 4.87 0.68 4.40
N GLY A 98 5.41 0.66 3.18
CA GLY A 98 6.57 -0.12 2.80
C GLY A 98 6.94 0.12 1.34
N ILE A 99 8.12 -0.39 0.96
CA ILE A 99 8.64 -0.33 -0.41
C ILE A 99 8.71 -1.74 -0.98
N LEU A 100 8.24 -1.90 -2.21
CA LEU A 100 8.46 -3.09 -3.01
C LEU A 100 9.53 -2.77 -4.06
N ALA A 101 10.69 -3.42 -3.92
CA ALA A 101 11.81 -3.19 -4.82
C ALA A 101 11.52 -3.75 -6.23
N PRO A 102 11.75 -2.97 -7.30
CA PRO A 102 11.63 -3.44 -8.67
C PRO A 102 12.80 -4.35 -9.03
N SER A 103 12.55 -5.38 -9.84
CA SER A 103 13.56 -6.14 -10.58
C SER A 103 14.83 -6.55 -9.77
N CYS A 104 14.65 -7.07 -8.56
CA CYS A 104 15.75 -7.52 -7.70
C CYS A 104 16.57 -8.64 -8.35
N ARG A 105 17.91 -8.50 -8.34
CA ARG A 105 18.85 -9.57 -8.67
C ARG A 105 19.45 -10.14 -7.40
N HIS A 106 19.96 -11.37 -7.48
CA HIS A 106 20.71 -11.97 -6.37
C HIS A 106 21.94 -11.12 -6.03
N ARG A 107 22.32 -11.13 -4.76
CA ARG A 107 23.62 -10.60 -4.34
C ARG A 107 24.69 -11.56 -4.86
N GLY A 108 25.64 -11.06 -5.64
CA GLY A 108 26.85 -11.80 -5.99
C GLY A 108 27.67 -12.15 -4.75
#